data_AF-A0A383AIW5-F1
#
_entry.id   AF-A0A383AIW5-F1
#
_cell.length_a   1.000
_cell.length_b   1.000
_cell.length_c   1.000
_cell.angle_alpha   90.00
_cell.angle_beta   90.00
_cell.angle_gamma   90.00
#
_symmetry.space_group_name_H-M   'P 1'
#
loop_
_entity.id
_entity.type
_entity.pdbx_description
1 polymer ?
#
loop_
_entity_poly.entity_id
_entity_poly.type
_entity_poly.pdbx_seq_one_letter_code
_entity_poly.pdbx_strand_id
1 'polypeptide(L)'
;MEFLTEAAGKNLHLEHLEDEILNFGIAGGRSAINFLQSLRDMFAGKSGSAMSVTVKWDGAPAIFAGPHPETGKFFVAKKSLFNKTPKFYHTNAEINADLSGALAEKFRTSLQHLSKLGMTQILQGDLMFTNDVGTMDIDGESHYTFQPNTILYAVPTNSRIGKQINKAKMGIVW
;
A
#
# COMPACT_ATOMS: atom_id res chain seq x y z
N MET A 1 -7.74 22.19 33.09
CA MET A 1 -8.03 21.82 31.68
C MET A 1 -6.72 21.98 30.94
N GLU A 2 -6.02 20.87 30.80
CA GLU A 2 -4.74 20.78 30.12
C GLU A 2 -5.02 20.57 28.64
N PHE A 3 -4.70 21.58 27.81
CA PHE A 3 -4.81 21.44 26.37
C PHE A 3 -3.69 20.54 25.89
N LEU A 4 -4.04 19.53 25.09
CA LEU A 4 -3.08 18.74 24.34
C LEU A 4 -2.23 19.70 23.51
N THR A 5 -0.97 19.87 23.89
CA THR A 5 -0.02 20.67 23.13
C THR A 5 0.31 19.84 21.90
N GLU A 6 -0.23 20.23 20.74
CA GLU A 6 0.17 19.63 19.46
C GLU A 6 1.67 19.86 19.30
N ALA A 7 2.42 18.77 19.16
CA ALA A 7 3.86 18.82 18.94
C ALA A 7 4.13 19.50 17.60
N ALA A 8 4.46 20.80 17.64
CA ALA A 8 4.97 21.54 16.50
C ALA A 8 6.20 20.80 15.95
N GLY A 9 6.06 20.18 14.77
CA GLY A 9 7.13 19.43 14.11
C GLY A 9 6.76 18.01 13.66
N LYS A 10 5.57 17.50 13.99
CA LYS A 10 5.05 16.32 13.27
C LYS A 10 4.48 16.78 11.93
N ASN A 11 5.23 16.57 10.85
CA ASN A 11 4.70 16.60 9.48
C ASN A 11 3.61 15.52 9.35
N LEU A 12 2.37 15.86 9.73
CA LEU A 12 1.18 15.03 9.54
C LEU A 12 0.77 14.95 8.06
N HIS A 13 1.37 15.80 7.23
CA HIS A 13 1.26 15.79 5.78
C HIS A 13 2.67 15.77 5.18
N LEU A 14 2.84 15.06 4.07
CA LEU A 14 3.94 15.32 3.15
C LEU A 14 3.67 16.72 2.58
N GLU A 15 4.12 17.77 3.26
CA GLU A 15 4.05 19.12 2.71
C GLU A 15 4.83 19.15 1.39
N HIS A 16 4.33 19.90 0.42
CA HIS A 16 5.08 20.07 -0.81
C HIS A 16 6.33 20.89 -0.51
N LEU A 17 7.41 20.57 -1.23
CA LEU A 17 8.70 21.19 -0.98
C LEU A 17 8.66 22.71 -1.20
N GLU A 18 7.80 23.17 -2.09
CA GLU A 18 7.53 24.58 -2.38
C GLU A 18 6.77 25.30 -1.26
N ASP A 19 6.01 24.57 -0.43
CA ASP A 19 5.23 25.17 0.66
C ASP A 19 6.15 25.60 1.82
N GLU A 20 7.34 25.00 1.95
CA GLU A 20 8.34 25.33 2.96
C GLU A 20 8.72 26.81 2.97
N ILE A 21 8.83 27.46 1.81
CA ILE A 21 9.16 28.90 1.75
C ILE A 21 8.00 29.77 2.23
N LEU A 22 6.76 29.32 2.04
CA LEU A 22 5.56 30.03 2.51
C LEU A 22 5.40 29.85 4.02
N ASN A 23 5.70 28.64 4.53
CA ASN A 23 5.53 28.28 5.93
C ASN A 23 6.65 28.82 6.84
N PHE A 24 7.90 28.82 6.34
CA PHE A 24 9.08 29.14 7.15
C PHE A 24 9.98 30.22 6.52
N GLY A 25 9.51 30.91 5.48
CA GLY A 25 10.22 32.02 4.85
C GLY A 25 11.60 31.62 4.33
N ILE A 26 12.60 32.45 4.61
CA ILE A 26 13.99 32.24 4.15
C ILE A 26 14.56 30.90 4.68
N ALA A 27 14.18 30.49 5.90
CA ALA A 27 14.68 29.25 6.49
C ALA A 27 14.12 28.02 5.75
N GLY A 28 12.83 28.01 5.44
CA GLY A 28 12.20 26.94 4.64
C GLY A 28 12.71 26.90 3.20
N GLY A 29 12.89 28.07 2.57
CA GLY A 29 13.53 28.14 1.25
C GLY A 29 14.94 27.54 1.21
N ARG A 30 15.75 27.78 2.26
CA ARG A 30 17.08 27.15 2.41
C ARG A 30 16.97 25.64 2.66
N SER A 31 16.00 25.20 3.46
CA SER A 31 15.73 23.79 3.72
C SER A 31 15.39 23.04 2.43
N ALA A 32 14.48 23.59 1.62
CA ALA A 32 14.09 23.03 0.33
C ALA A 32 15.27 22.91 -0.65
N ILE A 33 16.11 23.95 -0.74
CA ILE A 33 17.32 23.92 -1.58
C ILE A 33 18.30 22.83 -1.11
N ASN A 34 18.55 22.75 0.21
CA ASN A 34 19.45 21.75 0.77
C ASN A 34 18.93 20.33 0.55
N PHE A 35 17.62 20.12 0.62
CA PHE A 35 16.98 18.83 0.31
C PHE A 35 17.20 18.43 -1.16
N LEU A 36 16.98 19.34 -2.12
CA LEU A 36 17.24 19.08 -3.54
C LEU A 36 18.72 18.82 -3.84
N GLN A 37 19.63 19.56 -3.20
CA GLN A 37 21.07 19.34 -3.31
C GLN A 37 21.46 17.97 -2.75
N SER A 38 20.88 17.57 -1.62
CA SER A 38 21.09 16.25 -1.02
C SER A 38 20.58 15.13 -1.93
N LEU A 39 19.42 15.30 -2.58
CA LEU A 39 18.91 14.38 -3.58
C LEU A 39 19.82 14.28 -4.82
N ARG A 40 20.32 15.42 -5.33
CA ARG A 40 21.29 15.44 -6.44
C ARG A 40 22.56 14.69 -6.07
N ASP A 41 23.13 14.98 -4.90
CA ASP A 41 24.39 14.38 -4.47
C ASP A 41 24.23 12.88 -4.16
N MET A 42 23.03 12.47 -3.74
CA MET A 42 22.61 11.06 -3.65
C MET A 42 22.62 10.39 -5.02
N PHE A 43 21.93 10.95 -6.03
CA PHE A 43 21.91 10.37 -7.39
C PHE A 43 23.28 10.37 -8.06
N ALA A 44 24.15 11.33 -7.73
CA ALA A 44 25.53 11.39 -8.19
C ALA A 44 26.46 10.39 -7.47
N GLY A 45 25.95 9.57 -6.56
CA GLY A 45 26.71 8.52 -5.85
C GLY A 45 27.70 9.05 -4.81
N LYS A 46 27.56 10.31 -4.36
CA LYS A 46 28.47 10.95 -3.41
C LYS A 46 28.04 10.88 -1.96
N SER A 47 26.83 10.38 -1.66
CA SER A 47 26.32 10.30 -0.29
C SER A 47 26.70 8.96 0.36
N GLY A 48 27.56 9.00 1.38
CA GLY A 48 27.94 7.83 2.19
C GLY A 48 26.92 7.42 3.25
N SER A 49 25.76 8.09 3.32
CA SER A 49 24.69 7.81 4.29
C SER A 49 23.46 7.20 3.62
N ALA A 50 22.94 6.12 4.22
CA ALA A 50 21.70 5.48 3.80
C ALA A 50 20.52 6.43 4.08
N MET A 51 19.85 6.90 3.03
CA MET A 51 18.59 7.63 3.15
C MET A 51 17.41 6.65 3.12
N SER A 52 16.42 6.87 3.98
CA SER A 52 15.17 6.11 3.97
C SER A 52 14.25 6.67 2.88
N VAL A 53 14.15 5.98 1.76
CA VAL A 53 13.16 6.27 0.70
C VAL A 53 11.92 5.44 0.98
N THR A 54 10.77 6.09 1.16
CA THR A 54 9.48 5.40 1.26
C THR A 54 8.90 5.26 -0.15
N VAL A 55 8.81 4.02 -0.63
CA VAL A 55 8.15 3.72 -1.90
C VAL A 55 6.69 3.38 -1.63
N LYS A 56 5.78 4.06 -2.33
CA LYS A 56 4.35 3.72 -2.34
C LYS A 56 4.10 2.75 -3.50
N TRP A 57 3.41 1.66 -3.21
CA TRP A 57 2.95 0.71 -4.23
C TRP A 57 1.58 1.15 -4.73
N ASP A 58 1.36 1.16 -6.05
CA ASP A 58 0.08 1.50 -6.67
C ASP A 58 -0.83 0.28 -6.69
N GLY A 59 -1.25 -0.19 -5.52
CA GLY A 59 -2.15 -1.34 -5.36
C GLY A 59 -3.61 -0.93 -5.19
N ALA A 60 -4.54 -1.82 -5.56
CA ALA A 60 -5.96 -1.67 -5.35
C ALA A 60 -6.71 -3.03 -5.47
N PRO A 61 -7.81 -3.20 -4.71
CA PRO A 61 -8.35 -2.31 -3.69
C PRO A 61 -7.55 -2.36 -2.38
N ALA A 62 -7.75 -1.35 -1.52
CA ALA A 62 -7.30 -1.39 -0.14
C ALA A 62 -8.12 -2.42 0.67
N ILE A 63 -7.43 -3.36 1.30
CA ILE A 63 -7.99 -4.44 2.12
C ILE A 63 -7.57 -4.21 3.57
N PHE A 64 -8.56 -4.08 4.45
CA PHE A 64 -8.35 -4.18 5.90
C PHE A 64 -8.55 -5.62 6.30
N ALA A 65 -7.59 -6.23 7.00
CA ALA A 65 -7.69 -7.61 7.44
C ALA A 65 -7.11 -7.78 8.84
N GLY A 66 -7.74 -8.63 9.64
CA GLY A 66 -7.30 -8.93 10.99
C GLY A 66 -8.40 -9.50 11.88
N PRO A 67 -8.13 -9.65 13.19
CA PRO A 67 -9.13 -10.06 14.15
C PRO A 67 -10.09 -8.91 14.45
N HIS A 68 -11.39 -9.21 14.51
CA HIS A 68 -12.41 -8.25 14.92
C HIS A 68 -12.13 -7.77 16.35
N PRO A 69 -12.18 -6.46 16.65
CA PRO A 69 -11.77 -5.93 17.95
C PRO A 69 -12.59 -6.48 19.12
N GLU A 70 -13.89 -6.72 18.90
CA GLU A 70 -14.79 -7.25 19.94
C GLU A 70 -14.88 -8.78 19.97
N THR A 71 -14.99 -9.44 18.81
CA THR A 71 -15.28 -10.88 18.74
C THR A 71 -14.05 -11.75 18.49
N GLY A 72 -12.91 -11.15 18.11
CA GLY A 72 -11.70 -11.87 17.70
C GLY A 72 -11.81 -12.63 16.39
N LYS A 73 -12.99 -12.68 15.76
CA LYS A 73 -13.21 -13.38 14.49
C LYS A 73 -12.46 -12.69 13.36
N PHE A 74 -11.76 -13.45 12.53
CA PHE A 74 -11.10 -12.89 11.36
C PHE A 74 -12.10 -12.20 10.43
N PHE A 75 -11.72 -11.06 9.87
CA PHE A 75 -12.51 -10.34 8.88
C PHE A 75 -11.63 -9.77 7.77
N VAL A 76 -12.28 -9.46 6.65
CA VAL A 76 -11.79 -8.48 5.68
C VAL A 76 -12.78 -7.33 5.56
N ALA A 77 -12.31 -6.12 5.27
CA ALA A 77 -13.17 -4.95 5.12
C ALA A 77 -12.59 -3.97 4.10
N LYS A 78 -13.47 -3.15 3.52
CA LYS A 78 -13.09 -1.99 2.72
C LYS A 78 -12.95 -0.76 3.62
N LYS A 79 -12.63 0.41 3.04
CA LYS A 79 -12.53 1.69 3.77
C LYS A 79 -13.80 2.08 4.56
N SER A 80 -14.96 1.48 4.26
CA SER A 80 -16.19 1.66 5.05
C SER A 80 -16.12 1.12 6.48
N LEU A 81 -15.02 0.46 6.85
CA LEU A 81 -14.70 0.13 8.24
C LEU A 81 -14.75 1.38 9.16
N PHE A 82 -14.41 2.55 8.63
CA PHE A 82 -14.38 3.82 9.39
C PHE A 82 -15.70 4.61 9.34
N ASN A 83 -16.76 4.05 8.76
CA ASN A 83 -18.07 4.69 8.76
C ASN A 83 -18.70 4.64 10.17
N LYS A 84 -19.70 5.49 10.42
CA LYS A 84 -20.47 5.49 11.68
C LYS A 84 -20.98 4.09 12.07
N THR A 85 -21.36 3.31 11.08
CA THR A 85 -21.62 1.88 11.23
C THR A 85 -20.54 1.11 10.45
N PRO A 86 -19.51 0.59 11.13
CA PRO A 86 -18.45 -0.19 10.51
C PRO A 86 -19.01 -1.44 9.83
N LYS A 87 -18.47 -1.78 8.66
CA LYS A 87 -18.78 -3.03 7.95
C LYS A 87 -17.58 -3.96 7.98
N PHE A 88 -17.79 -5.15 8.52
CA PHE A 88 -16.83 -6.25 8.57
C PHE A 88 -17.38 -7.42 7.75
N TYR A 89 -16.57 -8.00 6.87
CA TYR A 89 -16.95 -9.21 6.15
C TYR A 89 -16.23 -10.41 6.78
N HIS A 90 -17.02 -11.34 7.33
CA HIS A 90 -16.53 -12.58 7.91
C HIS A 90 -16.78 -13.78 7.00
N THR A 91 -17.68 -13.64 6.03
CA THR A 91 -18.17 -14.70 5.16
C THR A 91 -18.29 -14.22 3.72
N ASN A 92 -18.23 -15.16 2.78
CA ASN A 92 -18.46 -14.88 1.35
C ASN A 92 -19.88 -14.33 1.09
N ALA A 93 -20.86 -14.71 1.92
CA ALA A 93 -22.24 -14.23 1.77
C ALA A 93 -22.34 -12.73 2.05
N GLU A 94 -21.69 -12.24 3.11
CA GLU A 94 -21.66 -10.80 3.44
C GLU A 94 -20.93 -10.00 2.35
N ILE A 95 -19.87 -10.56 1.76
CA ILE A 95 -19.16 -9.96 0.62
C ILE A 95 -20.11 -9.85 -0.58
N ASN A 96 -20.77 -10.94 -0.97
CA ASN A 96 -21.64 -10.98 -2.14
C ASN A 96 -22.92 -10.15 -2.00
N ALA A 97 -23.34 -9.86 -0.76
CA ALA A 97 -24.47 -8.98 -0.49
C ALA A 97 -24.14 -7.49 -0.70
N ASP A 98 -22.87 -7.10 -0.54
CA ASP A 98 -22.44 -5.68 -0.61
C ASP A 98 -21.56 -5.35 -1.82
N LEU A 99 -20.86 -6.34 -2.38
CA LEU A 99 -19.91 -6.21 -3.49
C LEU A 99 -20.29 -7.16 -4.63
N SER A 100 -19.89 -6.80 -5.85
CA SER A 100 -20.12 -7.61 -7.05
C SER A 100 -18.92 -7.58 -8.00
N GLY A 101 -18.94 -8.47 -9.00
CA GLY A 101 -17.92 -8.54 -10.04
C GLY A 101 -16.52 -8.88 -9.53
N ALA A 102 -15.49 -8.36 -10.23
CA ALA A 102 -14.09 -8.61 -9.89
C ALA A 102 -13.71 -8.14 -8.47
N LEU A 103 -14.38 -7.09 -7.97
CA LEU A 103 -14.17 -6.59 -6.62
C LEU A 103 -14.59 -7.63 -5.57
N ALA A 104 -15.76 -8.25 -5.72
CA ALA A 104 -16.22 -9.30 -4.82
C ALA A 104 -15.24 -10.49 -4.79
N GLU A 105 -14.75 -10.94 -5.96
CA GLU A 105 -13.78 -12.05 -6.03
C GLU A 105 -12.44 -11.70 -5.36
N LYS A 106 -11.95 -10.46 -5.49
CA LYS A 106 -10.75 -9.98 -4.78
C LYS A 106 -10.92 -10.04 -3.26
N PHE A 107 -12.07 -9.62 -2.75
CA PHE A 107 -12.39 -9.70 -1.32
C PHE A 107 -12.56 -11.14 -0.84
N ARG A 108 -13.19 -12.01 -1.65
CA ARG A 108 -13.39 -13.43 -1.35
C ARG A 108 -12.06 -14.17 -1.26
N THR A 109 -11.17 -13.91 -2.23
CA THR A 109 -9.79 -14.42 -2.25
C THR A 109 -9.02 -13.95 -1.01
N SER A 110 -9.13 -12.65 -0.69
CA SER A 110 -8.50 -12.08 0.50
C SER A 110 -8.99 -12.76 1.79
N LEU A 111 -10.31 -12.92 1.96
CA LEU A 111 -10.89 -13.60 3.12
C LEU A 111 -10.40 -15.05 3.24
N GLN A 112 -10.36 -15.80 2.13
CA GLN A 112 -9.95 -17.19 2.10
C GLN A 112 -8.47 -17.40 2.43
N HIS A 113 -7.59 -16.53 1.95
CA HIS A 113 -6.14 -16.72 2.07
C HIS A 113 -5.56 -16.02 3.29
N LEU A 114 -5.99 -14.79 3.59
CA LEU A 114 -5.46 -14.01 4.70
C LEU A 114 -5.89 -14.58 6.06
N SER A 115 -7.08 -15.21 6.14
CA SER A 115 -7.55 -15.89 7.36
C SER A 115 -6.61 -17.00 7.85
N LYS A 116 -5.78 -17.54 6.97
CA LYS A 116 -4.82 -18.62 7.27
C LYS A 116 -3.49 -18.13 7.82
N LEU A 117 -3.24 -16.81 7.80
CA LEU A 117 -1.95 -16.22 8.19
C LEU A 117 -1.82 -15.99 9.70
N GLY A 118 -2.88 -16.22 10.49
CA GLY A 118 -2.83 -16.03 11.94
C GLY A 118 -2.59 -14.57 12.35
N MET A 119 -3.22 -13.62 11.65
CA MET A 119 -3.04 -12.18 11.90
C MET A 119 -3.48 -11.81 13.34
N THR A 120 -2.63 -11.10 14.07
CA THR A 120 -2.87 -10.67 15.46
C THR A 120 -3.32 -9.21 15.58
N GLN A 121 -3.14 -8.44 14.52
CA GLN A 121 -3.51 -7.03 14.44
C GLN A 121 -4.26 -6.74 13.15
N ILE A 122 -5.02 -5.65 13.15
CA ILE A 122 -5.71 -5.17 11.95
C ILE A 122 -4.68 -4.39 11.12
N LEU A 123 -4.43 -4.87 9.90
CA LEU A 123 -3.57 -4.22 8.94
C LEU A 123 -4.39 -3.69 7.76
N GLN A 124 -3.97 -2.56 7.23
CA GLN A 124 -4.38 -2.09 5.92
C GLN A 124 -3.32 -2.51 4.92
N GLY A 125 -3.72 -3.17 3.83
CA GLY A 125 -2.81 -3.46 2.73
C GLY A 125 -3.45 -3.16 1.38
N ASP A 126 -2.61 -2.83 0.41
CA ASP A 126 -3.02 -2.58 -0.97
C ASP A 126 -2.79 -3.83 -1.81
N LEU A 127 -3.86 -4.33 -2.42
CA LEU A 127 -3.84 -5.56 -3.20
C LEU A 127 -3.16 -5.32 -4.54
N MET A 128 -2.17 -6.16 -4.87
CA MET A 128 -1.42 -6.05 -6.12
C MET A 128 -1.98 -6.96 -7.22
N PHE A 129 -2.36 -8.19 -6.86
CA PHE A 129 -2.93 -9.17 -7.79
C PHE A 129 -3.63 -10.32 -7.05
N THR A 130 -4.52 -11.01 -7.75
CA THR A 130 -5.10 -12.31 -7.38
C THR A 130 -4.87 -13.30 -8.53
N ASN A 131 -5.95 -13.67 -9.22
CA ASN A 131 -5.96 -14.52 -10.41
C ASN A 131 -5.88 -13.71 -11.71
N ASP A 132 -5.60 -12.41 -11.62
CA ASP A 132 -5.50 -11.44 -12.72
C ASP A 132 -4.04 -11.17 -13.15
N VAL A 133 -3.12 -12.09 -12.86
CA VAL A 133 -1.73 -12.04 -13.36
C VAL A 133 -1.69 -12.50 -14.82
N GLY A 134 -1.29 -11.61 -15.71
CA GLY A 134 -1.05 -11.87 -17.12
C GLY A 134 0.41 -12.24 -17.41
N THR A 135 0.70 -12.48 -18.69
CA THR A 135 2.06 -12.64 -19.19
C THR A 135 2.22 -11.79 -20.45
N MET A 136 3.31 -11.04 -20.55
CA MET A 136 3.64 -10.18 -21.67
C MET A 136 5.12 -10.36 -22.03
N ASP A 137 5.44 -10.39 -23.32
CA ASP A 137 6.82 -10.30 -23.78
C ASP A 137 7.21 -8.82 -23.90
N ILE A 138 8.30 -8.44 -23.25
CA ILE A 138 8.87 -7.08 -23.31
C ILE A 138 10.33 -7.26 -23.70
N ASP A 139 10.70 -6.75 -24.87
CA ASP A 139 12.05 -6.80 -25.43
C ASP A 139 12.66 -8.23 -25.52
N GLY A 140 11.82 -9.25 -25.79
CA GLY A 140 12.25 -10.64 -25.94
C GLY A 140 12.39 -11.39 -24.62
N GLU A 141 12.00 -10.78 -23.49
CA GLU A 141 11.92 -11.44 -22.19
C GLU A 141 10.46 -11.53 -21.73
N SER A 142 10.06 -12.73 -21.30
CA SER A 142 8.71 -12.98 -20.78
C SER A 142 8.56 -12.45 -19.35
N HIS A 143 7.53 -11.64 -19.12
CA HIS A 143 7.21 -11.00 -17.85
C HIS A 143 5.82 -11.41 -17.35
N TYR A 144 5.68 -11.64 -16.05
CA TYR A 144 4.38 -11.60 -15.39
C TYR A 144 3.92 -10.16 -15.25
N THR A 145 2.66 -9.88 -15.59
CA THR A 145 2.12 -8.53 -15.56
C THR A 145 0.84 -8.44 -14.73
N PHE A 146 0.67 -7.33 -14.03
CA PHE A 146 -0.55 -7.01 -13.30
C PHE A 146 -0.66 -5.49 -13.16
N GLN A 147 -1.88 -4.98 -13.26
CA GLN A 147 -2.19 -3.55 -13.16
C GLN A 147 -3.37 -3.39 -12.20
N PRO A 148 -3.12 -3.40 -10.89
CA PRO A 148 -4.20 -3.32 -9.90
C PRO A 148 -4.92 -1.97 -9.93
N ASN A 149 -4.21 -0.90 -10.29
CA ASN A 149 -4.76 0.44 -10.47
C ASN A 149 -4.26 1.10 -11.78
N THR A 150 -3.27 2.00 -11.72
CA THR A 150 -2.84 2.79 -12.89
C THR A 150 -1.52 2.28 -13.48
N ILE A 151 -0.58 1.85 -12.64
CA ILE A 151 0.75 1.40 -13.05
C ILE A 151 0.71 -0.08 -13.43
N LEU A 152 1.17 -0.39 -14.65
CA LEU A 152 1.44 -1.76 -15.06
C LEU A 152 2.75 -2.24 -14.44
N TYR A 153 2.66 -3.23 -13.58
CA TYR A 153 3.83 -3.94 -13.07
C TYR A 153 4.22 -5.04 -14.06
N ALA A 154 5.51 -5.12 -14.36
CA ALA A 154 6.08 -6.19 -15.17
C ALA A 154 7.27 -6.80 -14.42
N VAL A 155 7.24 -8.12 -14.23
CA VAL A 155 8.24 -8.86 -13.48
C VAL A 155 8.78 -9.99 -14.34
N PRO A 156 10.10 -10.04 -14.62
CA PRO A 156 10.66 -11.12 -15.42
C PRO A 156 10.32 -12.49 -14.84
N THR A 157 9.79 -13.39 -15.66
CA THR A 157 9.30 -14.72 -15.24
C THR A 157 10.40 -15.57 -14.58
N ASN A 158 11.64 -15.44 -15.07
CA ASN A 158 12.81 -16.16 -14.58
C ASN A 158 13.41 -15.60 -13.28
N SER A 159 13.00 -14.39 -12.87
CA SER A 159 13.46 -13.77 -11.63
C SER A 159 12.98 -14.51 -10.38
N ARG A 160 13.64 -14.28 -9.23
CA ARG A 160 13.23 -14.87 -7.95
C ARG A 160 11.79 -14.49 -7.58
N ILE A 161 11.42 -13.22 -7.76
CA ILE A 161 10.09 -12.72 -7.45
C ILE A 161 9.05 -13.20 -8.48
N GLY A 162 9.41 -13.30 -9.77
CA GLY A 162 8.55 -13.92 -10.78
C GLY A 162 8.16 -15.36 -10.44
N LYS A 163 9.13 -16.17 -9.98
CA LYS A 163 8.87 -17.54 -9.52
C LYS A 163 7.97 -17.61 -8.27
N GLN A 164 8.00 -16.59 -7.40
CA GLN A 164 7.11 -16.48 -6.25
C GLN A 164 5.70 -16.09 -6.68
N ILE A 165 5.57 -15.10 -7.57
CA ILE A 165 4.28 -14.65 -8.12
C ILE A 165 3.55 -15.82 -8.80
N ASN A 166 4.25 -16.61 -9.61
CA ASN A 166 3.67 -17.78 -10.29
C ASN A 166 3.03 -18.81 -9.32
N LYS A 167 3.56 -18.91 -8.10
CA LYS A 167 3.06 -19.86 -7.08
C LYS A 167 2.04 -19.22 -6.14
N ALA A 168 2.00 -17.89 -6.09
CA ALA A 168 1.14 -17.15 -5.18
C ALA A 168 -0.33 -17.22 -5.62
N LYS A 169 -1.24 -17.11 -4.65
CA LYS A 169 -2.68 -16.98 -4.90
C LYS A 169 -3.15 -15.53 -4.86
N MET A 170 -2.34 -14.68 -4.23
CA MET A 170 -2.53 -13.24 -4.18
C MET A 170 -1.19 -12.56 -3.83
N GLY A 171 -1.06 -11.29 -4.21
CA GLY A 171 -0.01 -10.39 -3.75
C GLY A 171 -0.64 -9.18 -3.07
N ILE A 172 -0.13 -8.82 -1.89
CA ILE A 172 -0.59 -7.67 -1.10
C ILE A 172 0.62 -7.00 -0.44
N VAL A 173 0.60 -5.68 -0.35
CA VAL A 173 1.58 -4.88 0.39
C VAL A 173 0.91 -4.31 1.63
N TRP A 174 1.55 -4.43 2.80
CA TRP A 174 1.07 -3.95 4.09
C TRP A 174 1.77 -2.67 4.53
#